data_AF-A0A448WVL3-F1
#
_entry.id   AF-A0A448WVL3-F1
#
_cell.length_a   1.000
_cell.length_b   1.000
_cell.length_c   1.000
_cell.angle_alpha   90.00
_cell.angle_beta   90.00
_cell.angle_gamma   90.00
#
_symmetry.space_group_name_H-M   'P 1'
#
loop_
_entity.id
_entity.type
_entity.pdbx_description
1 polymer ?
#
loop_
_entity_poly.entity_id
_entity_poly.type
_entity_poly.pdbx_seq_one_letter_code
_entity_poly.pdbx_strand_id
1 'polypeptide(L)'
;TRLDNYDAPDVANIAISNGLYEEAFAIFKKFEVNTSAIQVLIDQVKNLDRAYEFAERCNEPAVWSLLAQAQLRDGFIKEAIDSYIRASDPSRFLDVCKIASDTDNWEDLVRYLQMARKRTREAFIESELAFSYSKTNRLADLEEFISGPNHANLTQVAERCFDAKMYEAAKILFNNVSNFSRLAITLVHLGEYQGAVDASRKANSTRTWKEVCFACVDHKEFRLAQMCGLHIVVHADELEELIIYYTQRGHFEELIQLLEAGLGLERAHMGMFTELAILYSKFKPDRMREHLELFWSRVNIPKVLRAAEQAHLWSELVFLYDKYEEYDNAILTMMKHPSEAWRENHFKDIITKVANVELYYKAIQFYLTYKPLLLNDLMNVLIPRLDHTRTANFFTKQGHIALVKPYLRFVQDNNANNKSVNEALNSLLMEEEDFQVIF
;
A
#
# COMPACT_ATOMS: atom_id res chain seq x y z
N THR A 1 -29.60 14.24 -85.27
CA THR A 1 -30.69 13.71 -84.42
C THR A 1 -30.10 13.39 -83.07
N ARG A 2 -30.19 14.34 -82.13
CA ARG A 2 -29.74 14.16 -80.75
C ARG A 2 -30.76 13.24 -80.07
N LEU A 3 -30.25 12.14 -79.56
CA LEU A 3 -31.03 11.10 -78.91
C LEU A 3 -31.19 11.50 -77.44
N ASP A 4 -32.26 12.25 -77.15
CA ASP A 4 -32.46 12.89 -75.84
C ASP A 4 -33.16 11.99 -74.80
N ASN A 5 -33.45 10.72 -75.13
CA ASN A 5 -34.05 9.72 -74.22
C ASN A 5 -33.35 8.35 -74.34
N TYR A 6 -32.06 8.27 -74.00
CA TYR A 6 -31.41 6.98 -73.75
C TYR A 6 -31.32 6.78 -72.24
N ASP A 7 -31.34 5.53 -71.78
CA ASP A 7 -30.99 5.21 -70.40
C ASP A 7 -29.53 5.60 -70.17
N ALA A 8 -29.35 6.85 -69.75
CA ALA A 8 -28.08 7.48 -69.48
C ALA A 8 -27.20 6.69 -68.50
N PRO A 9 -27.73 6.01 -67.47
CA PRO A 9 -26.92 5.15 -66.62
C PRO A 9 -26.29 3.99 -67.39
N ASP A 10 -27.03 3.37 -68.31
CA ASP A 10 -26.57 2.20 -69.05
C ASP A 10 -25.54 2.57 -70.11
N VAL A 11 -25.77 3.67 -70.84
CA VAL A 11 -24.79 4.19 -71.82
C VAL A 11 -23.50 4.61 -71.13
N ALA A 12 -23.58 5.22 -69.95
CA ALA A 12 -22.41 5.59 -69.18
C ALA A 12 -21.70 4.37 -68.56
N ASN A 13 -22.42 3.32 -68.13
CA ASN A 13 -21.84 2.05 -67.68
C ASN A 13 -21.13 1.30 -68.82
N ILE A 14 -21.66 1.36 -70.04
CA ILE A 14 -21.01 0.83 -71.24
C ILE A 14 -19.75 1.65 -71.56
N ALA A 15 -19.78 2.98 -71.41
CA ALA A 15 -18.60 3.83 -71.61
C ALA A 15 -17.49 3.54 -70.57
N ILE A 16 -17.85 3.32 -69.30
CA ILE A 16 -16.92 2.89 -68.24
C ILE A 16 -16.27 1.55 -68.60
N SER A 17 -17.05 0.59 -69.09
CA SER A 17 -16.57 -0.74 -69.47
C SER A 17 -15.62 -0.73 -70.68
N ASN A 18 -15.67 0.32 -71.50
CA ASN A 18 -14.80 0.54 -72.66
C ASN A 18 -13.61 1.48 -72.37
N GLY A 19 -13.42 1.91 -71.11
CA GLY A 19 -12.31 2.80 -70.71
C GLY A 19 -12.49 4.28 -71.09
N LEU A 20 -13.69 4.69 -71.51
CA LEU A 20 -14.04 6.05 -71.90
C LEU A 20 -14.62 6.82 -70.69
N TYR A 21 -13.75 7.17 -69.75
CA TYR A 21 -14.14 7.70 -68.44
C TYR A 21 -14.56 9.19 -68.47
N GLU A 22 -13.99 9.99 -69.37
CA GLU A 22 -14.34 11.41 -69.53
C GLU A 22 -15.71 11.59 -70.18
N GLU A 23 -16.02 10.75 -71.17
CA GLU A 23 -17.32 10.69 -71.83
C GLU A 23 -18.40 10.20 -70.86
N ALA A 24 -18.09 9.18 -70.05
CA ALA A 24 -18.98 8.71 -68.99
C ALA A 24 -19.28 9.84 -67.98
N PHE A 25 -18.27 10.59 -67.54
CA PHE A 25 -18.44 11.73 -66.64
C PHE A 25 -19.29 12.86 -67.25
N ALA A 26 -19.05 13.21 -68.51
CA ALA A 26 -19.83 14.23 -69.21
C ALA A 26 -21.30 13.82 -69.41
N ILE A 27 -21.55 12.52 -69.64
CA ILE A 27 -22.91 11.95 -69.69
C ILE A 27 -23.55 12.06 -68.31
N PHE A 28 -22.93 11.56 -67.25
CA PHE A 28 -23.52 11.63 -65.90
C PHE A 28 -23.79 13.07 -65.44
N LYS A 29 -22.90 14.02 -65.77
CA LYS A 29 -23.09 15.45 -65.49
C LYS A 29 -24.29 16.04 -66.25
N LYS A 30 -24.51 15.62 -67.50
CA LYS A 30 -25.62 16.11 -68.33
C LYS A 30 -26.99 15.62 -67.82
N PHE A 31 -27.03 14.46 -67.18
CA PHE A 31 -28.25 13.84 -66.65
C PHE A 31 -28.46 14.08 -65.14
N GLU A 32 -27.67 14.97 -64.52
CA GLU A 32 -27.76 15.34 -63.09
C GLU A 32 -27.65 14.16 -62.12
N VAL A 33 -27.10 13.02 -62.56
CA VAL A 33 -26.81 11.86 -61.70
C VAL A 33 -25.45 12.08 -61.02
N ASN A 34 -25.43 13.03 -60.09
CA ASN A 34 -24.20 13.56 -59.48
C ASN A 34 -23.44 12.52 -58.63
N THR A 35 -24.12 11.54 -58.04
CA THR A 35 -23.52 10.45 -57.26
C THR A 35 -22.68 9.51 -58.12
N SER A 36 -23.20 9.11 -59.28
CA SER A 36 -22.46 8.28 -60.25
C SER A 36 -21.35 9.08 -60.93
N ALA A 37 -21.58 10.37 -61.21
CA ALA A 37 -20.57 11.25 -61.80
C ALA A 37 -19.31 11.35 -60.93
N ILE A 38 -19.47 11.59 -59.62
CA ILE A 38 -18.31 11.69 -58.72
C ILE A 38 -17.63 10.34 -58.52
N GLN A 39 -18.40 9.24 -58.52
CA GLN A 39 -17.82 7.91 -58.40
C GLN A 39 -16.91 7.56 -59.58
N VAL A 40 -17.25 7.99 -60.80
CA VAL A 40 -16.35 7.84 -61.97
C VAL A 40 -15.06 8.66 -61.78
N LEU A 41 -15.16 9.88 -61.26
CA LEU A 41 -13.97 10.72 -61.00
C LEU A 41 -13.06 10.10 -59.94
N ILE A 42 -13.65 9.51 -58.90
CA ILE A 42 -12.95 8.88 -57.79
C ILE A 42 -12.32 7.55 -58.21
N ASP A 43 -13.13 6.60 -58.69
CA ASP A 43 -12.70 5.20 -58.87
C ASP A 43 -11.89 5.00 -60.16
N GLN A 44 -12.22 5.73 -61.23
CA GLN A 44 -11.66 5.50 -62.57
C GLN A 44 -10.65 6.58 -62.99
N VAL A 45 -10.95 7.85 -62.74
CA VAL A 45 -10.05 8.97 -63.10
C VAL A 45 -8.99 9.23 -62.03
N LYS A 46 -9.27 8.88 -60.76
CA LYS A 46 -8.38 9.07 -59.60
C LYS A 46 -7.84 10.50 -59.44
N ASN A 47 -8.64 11.49 -59.83
CA ASN A 47 -8.27 12.89 -59.70
C ASN A 47 -9.14 13.56 -58.62
N LEU A 48 -8.59 13.63 -57.41
CA LEU A 48 -9.28 14.16 -56.23
C LEU A 48 -9.51 15.68 -56.31
N ASP A 49 -8.60 16.44 -56.91
CA ASP A 49 -8.74 17.90 -57.06
C ASP A 49 -9.94 18.23 -57.95
N ARG A 50 -10.09 17.51 -59.06
CA ARG A 50 -11.24 17.67 -59.96
C ARG A 50 -12.54 17.17 -59.34
N ALA A 51 -12.47 16.13 -58.51
CA ALA A 51 -13.61 15.64 -57.74
C ALA A 51 -14.05 16.67 -56.67
N TYR A 52 -13.10 17.39 -56.06
CA TYR A 52 -13.38 18.49 -55.13
C TYR A 52 -14.06 19.68 -55.82
N GLU A 53 -13.53 20.14 -56.96
CA GLU A 53 -14.18 21.22 -57.75
C GLU A 53 -15.61 20.84 -58.18
N PHE A 54 -15.83 19.56 -58.52
CA PHE A 54 -17.16 19.06 -58.86
C PHE A 54 -18.09 19.04 -57.64
N ALA A 55 -17.60 18.58 -56.49
CA ALA A 55 -18.37 18.59 -55.24
C ALA A 55 -18.73 20.01 -54.78
N GLU A 56 -17.83 20.97 -54.93
CA GLU A 56 -18.09 22.39 -54.62
C GLU A 56 -19.18 23.00 -55.51
N ARG A 57 -19.22 22.61 -56.79
CA ARG A 57 -20.25 23.10 -57.73
C ARG A 57 -21.61 22.45 -57.50
N CYS A 58 -21.66 21.16 -57.20
CA CYS A 58 -22.91 20.43 -56.99
C CYS A 58 -23.49 20.69 -55.59
N ASN A 59 -22.63 20.85 -54.58
CA ASN A 59 -22.97 21.06 -53.18
C ASN A 59 -24.05 20.13 -52.61
N GLU A 60 -24.03 18.86 -53.05
CA GLU A 60 -24.96 17.83 -52.57
C GLU A 60 -24.31 16.99 -51.45
N PRO A 61 -25.04 16.70 -50.35
CA PRO A 61 -24.52 15.91 -49.25
C PRO A 61 -24.00 14.53 -49.65
N ALA A 62 -24.69 13.86 -50.58
CA ALA A 62 -24.32 12.53 -51.06
C ALA A 62 -22.98 12.53 -51.82
N VAL A 63 -22.72 13.59 -52.59
CA VAL A 63 -21.49 13.79 -53.37
C VAL A 63 -20.31 14.04 -52.44
N TRP A 64 -20.50 14.90 -51.43
CA TRP A 64 -19.48 15.16 -50.41
C TRP A 64 -19.12 13.93 -49.57
N SER A 65 -20.08 13.08 -49.21
CA SER A 65 -19.82 11.84 -48.45
C SER A 65 -18.97 10.83 -49.25
N LEU A 66 -19.25 10.68 -50.56
CA LEU A 66 -18.46 9.83 -51.46
C LEU A 66 -17.04 10.37 -51.66
N LEU A 67 -16.88 11.69 -51.83
CA LEU A 67 -15.57 12.33 -51.93
C LEU A 67 -14.74 12.15 -50.65
N ALA A 68 -15.36 12.40 -49.49
CA ALA A 68 -14.70 12.28 -48.20
C ALA A 68 -14.21 10.84 -47.95
N GLN A 69 -15.01 9.84 -48.36
CA GLN A 69 -14.61 8.44 -48.30
C GLN A 69 -13.36 8.15 -49.15
N ALA A 70 -13.29 8.72 -50.36
CA ALA A 70 -12.14 8.56 -51.25
C ALA A 70 -10.89 9.23 -50.69
N GLN A 71 -11.03 10.47 -50.21
CA GLN A 71 -9.94 11.23 -49.59
C GLN A 71 -9.39 10.51 -48.36
N LEU A 72 -10.26 9.91 -47.55
CA LEU A 72 -9.87 9.13 -46.39
C LEU A 72 -9.11 7.85 -46.75
N ARG A 73 -9.42 7.20 -47.89
CA ARG A 73 -8.67 6.03 -48.39
C ARG A 73 -7.27 6.39 -48.88
N ASP A 74 -7.12 7.55 -49.50
CA ASP A 74 -5.82 8.05 -49.99
C ASP A 74 -4.98 8.77 -48.92
N GLY A 75 -5.47 8.84 -47.67
CA GLY A 75 -4.73 9.40 -46.53
C GLY A 75 -4.85 10.92 -46.37
N PHE A 76 -5.72 11.57 -47.13
CA PHE A 76 -6.00 13.02 -47.06
C PHE A 76 -7.03 13.34 -45.97
N ILE A 77 -6.60 13.30 -44.71
CA ILE A 77 -7.51 13.28 -43.54
C ILE A 77 -8.16 14.63 -43.27
N LYS A 78 -7.41 15.74 -43.37
CA LYS A 78 -7.94 17.09 -43.13
C LYS A 78 -9.04 17.44 -44.12
N GLU A 79 -8.75 17.20 -45.40
CA GLU A 79 -9.69 17.44 -46.50
C GLU A 79 -10.88 16.49 -46.43
N ALA A 80 -10.67 15.21 -46.07
CA ALA A 80 -11.75 14.26 -45.85
C ALA A 80 -12.68 14.70 -44.71
N ILE A 81 -12.13 15.17 -43.59
CA ILE A 81 -12.91 15.67 -42.45
C ILE A 81 -13.73 16.90 -42.86
N ASP A 82 -13.13 17.86 -43.56
CA ASP A 82 -13.85 19.05 -44.04
C ASP A 82 -14.98 18.68 -45.02
N SER A 83 -14.72 17.74 -45.94
CA SER A 83 -15.72 17.19 -46.86
C SER A 83 -16.85 16.50 -46.11
N TYR A 84 -16.55 15.72 -45.07
CA TYR A 84 -17.56 15.07 -44.22
C TYR A 84 -18.39 16.08 -43.41
N ILE A 85 -17.78 17.16 -42.90
CA ILE A 85 -18.48 18.24 -42.21
C ILE A 85 -19.46 18.93 -43.17
N ARG A 86 -19.05 19.19 -44.42
CA ARG A 86 -19.93 19.74 -45.46
C ARG A 86 -21.06 18.77 -45.82
N ALA A 87 -20.78 17.47 -45.89
CA ALA A 87 -21.78 16.42 -46.13
C ALA A 87 -22.80 16.28 -44.99
N SER A 88 -22.45 16.71 -43.77
CA SER A 88 -23.24 16.45 -42.54
C SER A 88 -23.56 14.97 -42.32
N ASP A 89 -22.73 14.06 -42.81
CA ASP A 89 -22.98 12.63 -42.80
C ASP A 89 -22.09 11.92 -41.76
N PRO A 90 -22.68 11.31 -40.71
CA PRO A 90 -21.94 10.57 -39.68
C PRO A 90 -21.69 9.10 -40.04
N SER A 91 -22.14 8.59 -41.19
CA SER A 91 -22.25 7.15 -41.48
C SER A 91 -20.96 6.31 -41.33
N ARG A 92 -19.77 6.91 -41.41
CA ARG A 92 -18.47 6.22 -41.27
C ARG A 92 -17.58 6.77 -40.16
N PHE A 93 -18.17 7.16 -39.04
CA PHE A 93 -17.42 7.69 -37.90
C PHE A 93 -16.31 6.76 -37.39
N LEU A 94 -16.47 5.42 -37.45
CA LEU A 94 -15.46 4.47 -36.99
C LEU A 94 -14.14 4.54 -37.77
N ASP A 95 -14.23 4.62 -39.11
CA ASP A 95 -13.04 4.67 -39.97
C ASP A 95 -12.33 6.02 -39.83
N VAL A 96 -13.11 7.11 -39.76
CA VAL A 96 -12.59 8.46 -39.50
C VAL A 96 -11.88 8.52 -38.14
N CYS A 97 -12.48 7.97 -37.08
CA CYS A 97 -11.86 7.97 -35.75
C CYS A 97 -10.54 7.18 -35.71
N LYS A 98 -10.49 6.00 -36.34
CA LYS A 98 -9.26 5.18 -36.38
C LYS A 98 -8.14 5.91 -37.12
N ILE A 99 -8.42 6.39 -38.32
CA ILE A 99 -7.43 7.04 -39.18
C ILE A 99 -6.99 8.39 -38.59
N ALA A 100 -7.90 9.12 -37.95
CA ALA A 100 -7.56 10.35 -37.24
C ALA A 100 -6.71 10.07 -35.98
N SER A 101 -6.98 8.96 -35.26
CA SER A 101 -6.16 8.53 -34.13
C SER A 101 -4.76 8.12 -34.56
N ASP A 102 -4.63 7.42 -35.69
CA ASP A 102 -3.34 6.94 -36.22
C ASP A 102 -2.45 8.09 -36.73
N THR A 103 -3.06 9.23 -37.10
CA THR A 103 -2.35 10.39 -37.65
C THR A 103 -2.25 11.58 -36.70
N ASP A 104 -2.67 11.42 -35.44
CA ASP A 104 -2.65 12.43 -34.38
C ASP A 104 -3.35 13.76 -34.71
N ASN A 105 -4.28 13.76 -35.67
CA ASN A 105 -5.04 14.96 -36.08
C ASN A 105 -6.29 15.15 -35.20
N TRP A 106 -6.09 15.42 -33.91
CA TRP A 106 -7.15 15.48 -32.90
C TRP A 106 -8.03 16.74 -33.00
N GLU A 107 -7.50 17.88 -33.46
CA GLU A 107 -8.27 19.13 -33.54
C GLU A 107 -9.38 19.10 -34.61
N ASP A 108 -9.06 18.54 -35.78
CA ASP A 108 -10.03 18.39 -36.86
C ASP A 108 -11.04 17.29 -36.53
N LEU A 109 -10.60 16.23 -35.83
CA LEU A 109 -11.48 15.20 -35.31
C LEU A 109 -12.53 15.76 -34.34
N VAL A 110 -12.15 16.68 -33.43
CA VAL A 110 -13.11 17.36 -32.53
C VAL A 110 -14.22 18.05 -33.34
N ARG A 111 -13.88 18.76 -34.41
CA ARG A 111 -14.87 19.46 -35.26
C ARG A 111 -15.82 18.46 -35.94
N TYR A 112 -15.30 17.37 -36.47
CA TYR A 112 -16.09 16.31 -37.08
C TYR A 112 -17.05 15.67 -36.06
N LEU A 113 -16.54 15.33 -34.88
CA LEU A 113 -17.32 14.67 -33.83
C LEU A 113 -18.40 15.61 -33.22
N GLN A 114 -18.14 16.92 -33.13
CA GLN A 114 -19.15 17.91 -32.76
C GLN A 114 -20.31 17.96 -33.77
N MET A 115 -20.01 17.88 -35.07
CA MET A 115 -21.03 17.76 -36.12
C MET A 115 -21.78 16.43 -35.98
N ALA A 116 -21.07 15.31 -35.85
CA ALA A 116 -21.66 13.98 -35.73
C ALA A 116 -22.63 13.89 -34.54
N ARG A 117 -22.29 14.47 -33.39
CA ARG A 117 -23.16 14.53 -32.19
C ARG A 117 -24.50 15.20 -32.45
N LYS A 118 -24.57 16.20 -33.34
CA LYS A 118 -25.85 16.87 -33.68
C LYS A 118 -26.79 15.96 -34.48
N ARG A 119 -26.25 14.98 -35.20
CA ARG A 119 -27.01 14.06 -36.07
C ARG A 119 -27.31 12.73 -35.37
N THR A 120 -26.29 12.10 -34.79
CA THR A 120 -26.37 10.80 -34.14
C THR A 120 -25.77 10.88 -32.74
N ARG A 121 -26.62 10.69 -31.72
CA ARG A 121 -26.20 10.63 -30.32
C ARG A 121 -25.83 9.19 -29.96
N GLU A 122 -24.73 8.71 -30.50
CA GLU A 122 -24.19 7.39 -30.16
C GLU A 122 -23.13 7.49 -29.06
N ALA A 123 -23.15 6.53 -28.14
CA ALA A 123 -22.23 6.46 -27.01
C ALA A 123 -20.75 6.44 -27.45
N PHE A 124 -20.43 5.77 -28.57
CA PHE A 124 -19.07 5.69 -29.08
C PHE A 124 -18.54 7.04 -29.56
N ILE A 125 -19.36 7.79 -30.32
CA ILE A 125 -19.01 9.13 -30.83
C ILE A 125 -18.78 10.09 -29.67
N GLU A 126 -19.65 10.06 -28.67
CA GLU A 126 -19.54 10.91 -27.47
C GLU A 126 -18.32 10.52 -26.60
N SER A 127 -17.94 9.24 -26.57
CA SER A 127 -16.75 8.76 -25.85
C SER A 127 -15.45 9.17 -26.55
N GLU A 128 -15.36 8.99 -27.87
CA GLU A 128 -14.20 9.46 -28.64
C GLU A 128 -14.09 10.98 -28.65
N LEU A 129 -15.22 11.70 -28.62
CA LEU A 129 -15.20 13.15 -28.49
C LEU A 129 -14.59 13.57 -27.14
N ALA A 130 -15.00 12.94 -26.03
CA ALA A 130 -14.41 13.21 -24.73
C ALA A 130 -12.89 12.91 -24.69
N PHE A 131 -12.45 11.84 -25.36
CA PHE A 131 -11.02 11.52 -25.49
C PHE A 131 -10.26 12.53 -26.36
N SER A 132 -10.88 13.02 -27.44
CA SER A 132 -10.26 14.03 -28.29
C SER A 132 -10.13 15.40 -27.59
N TYR A 133 -11.09 15.78 -26.74
CA TYR A 133 -10.97 16.98 -25.90
C TYR A 133 -9.84 16.87 -24.88
N SER A 134 -9.65 15.69 -24.26
CA SER A 134 -8.54 15.49 -23.33
C SER A 134 -7.18 15.56 -24.05
N LYS A 135 -7.08 15.01 -25.26
CA LYS A 135 -5.87 15.07 -26.10
C LYS A 135 -5.51 16.48 -26.58
N THR A 136 -6.51 17.33 -26.81
CA THR A 136 -6.32 18.71 -27.28
C THR A 136 -6.16 19.73 -26.15
N ASN A 137 -6.07 19.29 -24.88
CA ASN A 137 -6.00 20.14 -23.68
C ASN A 137 -7.15 21.15 -23.55
N ARG A 138 -8.31 20.89 -24.17
CA ARG A 138 -9.51 21.73 -24.04
C ARG A 138 -10.35 21.29 -22.84
N LEU A 139 -9.81 21.52 -21.64
CA LEU A 139 -10.41 21.06 -20.39
C LEU A 139 -11.76 21.74 -20.10
N ALA A 140 -11.92 23.02 -20.45
CA ALA A 140 -13.19 23.74 -20.27
C ALA A 140 -14.32 23.14 -21.12
N ASP A 141 -14.03 22.84 -22.39
CA ASP A 141 -14.99 22.20 -23.30
C ASP A 141 -15.35 20.78 -22.81
N LEU A 142 -14.39 20.07 -22.21
CA LEU A 142 -14.62 18.76 -21.59
C LEU A 142 -15.52 18.87 -20.35
N GLU A 143 -15.32 19.86 -19.48
CA GLU A 143 -16.16 20.08 -18.30
C GLU A 143 -17.60 20.44 -18.68
N GLU A 144 -17.78 21.35 -19.64
CA GLU A 144 -19.10 21.69 -20.17
C GLU A 144 -19.77 20.44 -20.78
N PHE A 145 -19.01 19.65 -21.55
CA PHE A 145 -19.51 18.41 -22.14
C PHE A 145 -19.97 17.39 -21.10
N ILE A 146 -19.22 17.22 -20.00
CA ILE A 146 -19.58 16.27 -18.94
C ILE A 146 -20.75 16.78 -18.09
N SER A 147 -20.86 18.10 -17.89
CA SER A 147 -21.98 18.70 -17.15
C SER A 147 -23.32 18.59 -17.90
N GLY A 148 -23.29 18.45 -19.22
CA GLY A 148 -24.47 18.23 -20.06
C GLY A 148 -24.94 16.78 -20.10
N PRO A 149 -26.16 16.50 -20.61
CA PRO A 149 -26.65 15.14 -20.80
C PRO A 149 -25.78 14.39 -21.82
N ASN A 150 -25.17 13.30 -21.39
CA ASN A 150 -24.27 12.46 -22.19
C ASN A 150 -24.66 10.97 -22.10
N HIS A 151 -24.32 10.23 -23.15
CA HIS A 151 -24.41 8.77 -23.24
C HIS A 151 -23.00 8.14 -23.37
N ALA A 152 -21.95 8.95 -23.16
CA ALA A 152 -20.56 8.52 -23.25
C ALA A 152 -20.22 7.49 -22.16
N ASN A 153 -19.38 6.51 -22.51
CA ASN A 153 -18.76 5.61 -21.55
C ASN A 153 -17.54 6.27 -20.92
N LEU A 154 -17.79 7.19 -19.98
CA LEU A 154 -16.76 8.00 -19.34
C LEU A 154 -15.69 7.17 -18.61
N THR A 155 -16.03 5.98 -18.10
CA THR A 155 -15.07 5.11 -17.39
C THR A 155 -13.94 4.65 -18.31
N GLN A 156 -14.29 4.16 -19.51
CA GLN A 156 -13.29 3.70 -20.49
C GLN A 156 -12.43 4.85 -20.99
N VAL A 157 -13.05 6.02 -21.22
CA VAL A 157 -12.32 7.22 -21.63
C VAL A 157 -11.34 7.66 -20.53
N ALA A 158 -11.77 7.64 -19.27
CA ALA A 158 -10.92 8.00 -18.13
C ALA A 158 -9.71 7.07 -17.98
N GLU A 159 -9.92 5.75 -18.12
CA GLU A 159 -8.83 4.76 -18.11
C GLU A 159 -7.85 4.98 -19.27
N ARG A 160 -8.36 5.23 -20.47
CA ARG A 160 -7.52 5.52 -21.64
C ARG A 160 -6.74 6.83 -21.47
N CYS A 161 -7.32 7.84 -20.83
CA CYS A 161 -6.63 9.08 -20.46
C CYS A 161 -5.54 8.84 -19.41
N PHE A 162 -5.81 7.97 -18.43
CA PHE A 162 -4.84 7.57 -17.42
C PHE A 162 -3.61 6.90 -18.05
N ASP A 163 -3.84 5.94 -18.96
CA ASP A 163 -2.76 5.22 -19.65
C ASP A 163 -1.95 6.15 -20.56
N ALA A 164 -2.60 7.18 -21.14
CA ALA A 164 -1.95 8.24 -21.89
C ALA A 164 -1.21 9.27 -21.02
N LYS A 165 -1.16 9.10 -19.69
CA LYS A 165 -0.56 10.03 -18.70
C LYS A 165 -1.19 11.43 -18.68
N MET A 166 -2.44 11.56 -19.11
CA MET A 166 -3.19 12.82 -19.12
C MET A 166 -3.97 12.98 -17.83
N TYR A 167 -3.25 13.21 -16.74
CA TYR A 167 -3.82 13.13 -15.39
C TYR A 167 -4.81 14.25 -15.07
N GLU A 168 -4.64 15.46 -15.63
CA GLU A 168 -5.58 16.58 -15.41
C GLU A 168 -6.97 16.30 -15.99
N ALA A 169 -7.02 15.80 -17.23
CA ALA A 169 -8.28 15.38 -17.85
C ALA A 169 -8.87 14.15 -17.15
N ALA A 170 -8.04 13.18 -16.76
CA ALA A 170 -8.48 12.00 -16.03
C ALA A 170 -9.09 12.35 -14.66
N LYS A 171 -8.56 13.38 -13.96
CA LYS A 171 -9.13 13.89 -12.70
C LYS A 171 -10.57 14.35 -12.88
N ILE A 172 -10.84 15.16 -13.90
CA ILE A 172 -12.19 15.66 -14.20
C ILE A 172 -13.13 14.49 -14.51
N LEU A 173 -12.68 13.55 -15.35
CA LEU A 173 -13.47 12.38 -15.75
C LEU A 173 -13.77 11.46 -14.56
N PHE A 174 -12.77 11.07 -13.77
CA PHE A 174 -12.97 10.15 -12.64
C PHE A 174 -13.79 10.77 -11.51
N ASN A 175 -13.71 12.09 -11.31
CA ASN A 175 -14.56 12.78 -10.34
C ASN A 175 -16.05 12.71 -10.74
N ASN A 176 -16.37 12.86 -12.02
CA ASN A 176 -17.73 12.74 -12.53
C ASN A 176 -18.24 11.30 -12.54
N VAL A 177 -17.38 10.32 -12.86
CA VAL A 177 -17.70 8.88 -12.81
C VAL A 177 -17.82 8.36 -11.36
N SER A 178 -17.43 9.16 -10.36
CA SER A 178 -17.36 8.76 -8.95
C SER A 178 -16.45 7.54 -8.70
N ASN A 179 -15.50 7.26 -9.60
CA ASN A 179 -14.49 6.23 -9.36
C ASN A 179 -13.32 6.82 -8.55
N PHE A 180 -13.55 6.95 -7.25
CA PHE A 180 -12.61 7.59 -6.33
C PHE A 180 -11.29 6.81 -6.17
N SER A 181 -11.28 5.51 -6.47
CA SER A 181 -10.07 4.67 -6.36
C SER A 181 -9.00 5.08 -7.38
N ARG A 182 -9.38 5.16 -8.65
CA ARG A 182 -8.49 5.63 -9.73
C ARG A 182 -8.24 7.13 -9.63
N LEU A 183 -9.22 7.90 -9.15
CA LEU A 183 -9.03 9.33 -8.89
C LEU A 183 -7.89 9.59 -7.90
N ALA A 184 -7.85 8.85 -6.79
CA ALA A 184 -6.79 9.00 -5.79
C ALA A 184 -5.40 8.76 -6.41
N ILE A 185 -5.28 7.73 -7.26
CA ILE A 185 -4.04 7.41 -7.98
C ILE A 185 -3.68 8.52 -8.98
N THR A 186 -4.65 9.06 -9.73
CA THR A 186 -4.39 10.20 -10.63
C THR A 186 -3.89 11.43 -9.87
N LEU A 187 -4.47 11.72 -8.71
CA LEU A 187 -4.11 12.88 -7.90
C LEU A 187 -2.71 12.73 -7.29
N VAL A 188 -2.33 11.51 -6.93
CA VAL A 188 -0.95 11.18 -6.54
C VAL A 188 0.03 11.48 -7.67
N HIS A 189 -0.28 11.07 -8.90
CA HIS A 189 0.60 11.36 -10.06
C HIS A 189 0.65 12.85 -10.41
N LEU A 190 -0.39 13.63 -10.08
CA LEU A 190 -0.41 15.09 -10.20
C LEU A 190 0.34 15.81 -9.07
N GLY A 191 0.75 15.10 -8.01
CA GLY A 191 1.34 15.71 -6.81
C GLY A 191 0.34 16.39 -5.89
N GLU A 192 -0.97 16.23 -6.13
CA GLU A 192 -2.05 16.77 -5.30
C GLU A 192 -2.41 15.79 -4.16
N TYR A 193 -1.50 15.60 -3.20
CA TYR A 193 -1.68 14.59 -2.15
C TYR A 193 -2.87 14.83 -1.23
N GLN A 194 -3.19 16.09 -0.89
CA GLN A 194 -4.35 16.42 -0.05
C GLN A 194 -5.66 15.95 -0.70
N GLY A 195 -5.82 16.20 -2.01
CA GLY A 195 -6.97 15.74 -2.77
C GLY A 195 -7.00 14.22 -2.88
N ALA A 196 -5.84 13.57 -3.01
CA ALA A 196 -5.74 12.11 -3.04
C ALA A 196 -6.23 11.46 -1.73
N VAL A 197 -5.86 12.02 -0.57
CA VAL A 197 -6.34 11.54 0.74
C VAL A 197 -7.86 11.64 0.85
N ASP A 198 -8.45 12.75 0.43
CA ASP A 198 -9.90 12.94 0.49
C ASP A 198 -10.64 12.03 -0.51
N ALA A 199 -10.06 11.77 -1.69
CA ALA A 199 -10.56 10.77 -2.63
C ALA A 199 -10.49 9.35 -2.04
N SER A 200 -9.39 8.97 -1.39
CA SER A 200 -9.27 7.67 -0.71
C SER A 200 -10.27 7.51 0.42
N ARG A 201 -10.60 8.59 1.15
CA ARG A 201 -11.67 8.57 2.17
C ARG A 201 -13.03 8.25 1.56
N LYS A 202 -13.33 8.77 0.38
CA LYS A 202 -14.59 8.47 -0.35
C LYS A 202 -14.58 7.06 -0.94
N ALA A 203 -13.42 6.57 -1.41
CA ALA A 203 -13.28 5.23 -1.98
C ALA A 203 -13.40 4.13 -0.91
N ASN A 204 -12.92 4.39 0.32
CA ASN A 204 -12.91 3.48 1.46
C ASN A 204 -12.35 2.07 1.13
N SER A 205 -11.32 2.01 0.30
CA SER A 205 -10.63 0.77 -0.08
C SER A 205 -9.23 0.72 0.51
N THR A 206 -8.88 -0.39 1.18
CA THR A 206 -7.56 -0.61 1.77
C THR A 206 -6.44 -0.49 0.74
N ARG A 207 -6.65 -1.04 -0.45
CA ARG A 207 -5.70 -0.93 -1.57
C ARG A 207 -5.41 0.52 -1.95
N THR A 208 -6.45 1.35 -2.05
CA THR A 208 -6.28 2.78 -2.40
C THR A 208 -5.55 3.55 -1.32
N TRP A 209 -5.81 3.23 -0.05
CA TRP A 209 -5.07 3.82 1.06
C TRP A 209 -3.60 3.45 1.01
N LYS A 210 -3.26 2.19 0.73
CA LYS A 210 -1.87 1.73 0.60
C LYS A 210 -1.13 2.47 -0.50
N GLU A 211 -1.69 2.51 -1.72
CA GLU A 211 -1.04 3.16 -2.86
C GLU A 211 -0.81 4.66 -2.60
N VAL A 212 -1.79 5.36 -2.01
CA VAL A 212 -1.64 6.78 -1.63
C VAL A 212 -0.63 6.95 -0.49
N CYS A 213 -0.68 6.11 0.55
CA CYS A 213 0.26 6.17 1.67
C CYS A 213 1.69 5.99 1.21
N PHE A 214 1.95 4.96 0.39
CA PHE A 214 3.25 4.67 -0.18
C PHE A 214 3.76 5.84 -1.00
N ALA A 215 2.94 6.42 -1.86
CA ALA A 215 3.35 7.61 -2.60
C ALA A 215 3.63 8.82 -1.68
N CYS A 216 2.82 9.07 -0.65
CA CYS A 216 3.09 10.14 0.31
C CYS A 216 4.43 9.94 1.03
N VAL A 217 4.79 8.71 1.38
CA VAL A 217 6.10 8.38 1.99
C VAL A 217 7.25 8.67 1.02
N ASP A 218 7.10 8.33 -0.26
CA ASP A 218 8.12 8.56 -1.30
C ASP A 218 8.43 10.03 -1.49
N HIS A 219 7.39 10.84 -1.42
CA HIS A 219 7.46 12.29 -1.57
C HIS A 219 7.71 13.04 -0.24
N LYS A 220 7.91 12.32 0.87
CA LYS A 220 8.19 12.85 2.22
C LYS A 220 7.08 13.70 2.82
N GLU A 221 5.83 13.49 2.38
CA GLU A 221 4.64 14.12 2.95
C GLU A 221 4.12 13.30 4.14
N PHE A 222 4.89 13.30 5.23
CA PHE A 222 4.66 12.40 6.36
C PHE A 222 3.35 12.67 7.11
N ARG A 223 2.90 13.92 7.18
CA ARG A 223 1.62 14.26 7.85
C ARG A 223 0.43 13.61 7.14
N LEU A 224 0.43 13.61 5.80
CA LEU A 224 -0.63 12.98 5.01
C LEU A 224 -0.47 11.47 5.02
N ALA A 225 0.77 10.97 4.93
CA ALA A 225 1.07 9.55 5.08
C ALA A 225 0.58 9.00 6.43
N GLN A 226 0.71 9.77 7.52
CA GLN A 226 0.21 9.38 8.84
C GLN A 226 -1.31 9.19 8.83
N MET A 227 -2.05 10.16 8.27
CA MET A 227 -3.52 10.06 8.16
C MET A 227 -3.95 8.85 7.33
N CYS A 228 -3.30 8.60 6.19
CA CYS A 228 -3.55 7.42 5.36
C CYS A 228 -3.19 6.12 6.09
N GLY A 229 -2.03 6.11 6.76
CA GLY A 229 -1.50 4.97 7.48
C GLY A 229 -2.42 4.51 8.60
N LEU A 230 -3.08 5.43 9.31
CA LEU A 230 -4.04 5.11 10.37
C LEU A 230 -5.23 4.28 9.86
N HIS A 231 -5.65 4.48 8.61
CA HIS A 231 -6.69 3.66 7.98
C HIS A 231 -6.19 2.28 7.56
N ILE A 232 -4.88 2.11 7.35
CA ILE A 232 -4.26 0.84 6.93
C ILE A 232 -3.90 -0.03 8.14
N VAL A 233 -3.24 0.54 9.16
CA VAL A 233 -2.72 -0.20 10.34
C VAL A 233 -3.80 -0.92 11.13
N VAL A 234 -5.07 -0.54 10.98
CA VAL A 234 -6.20 -1.21 11.59
C VAL A 234 -6.42 -2.61 11.02
N HIS A 235 -5.98 -2.87 9.78
CA HIS A 235 -6.06 -4.16 9.11
C HIS A 235 -4.81 -5.00 9.40
N ALA A 236 -4.96 -6.10 10.12
CA ALA A 236 -3.84 -6.95 10.55
C ALA A 236 -3.02 -7.53 9.38
N ASP A 237 -3.70 -7.94 8.31
CA ASP A 237 -3.07 -8.57 7.15
C ASP A 237 -2.15 -7.61 6.37
N GLU A 238 -2.40 -6.30 6.46
CA GLU A 238 -1.67 -5.27 5.70
C GLU A 238 -0.53 -4.64 6.52
N LEU A 239 -0.48 -4.90 7.82
CA LEU A 239 0.48 -4.27 8.74
C LEU A 239 1.92 -4.65 8.41
N GLU A 240 2.17 -5.92 8.08
CA GLU A 240 3.51 -6.42 7.77
C GLU A 240 4.10 -5.75 6.53
N GLU A 241 3.31 -5.62 5.47
CA GLU A 241 3.75 -4.98 4.22
C GLU A 241 4.05 -3.49 4.44
N LEU A 242 3.20 -2.79 5.21
CA LEU A 242 3.41 -1.38 5.56
C LEU A 242 4.73 -1.19 6.33
N ILE A 243 5.01 -2.06 7.30
CA ILE A 243 6.24 -2.00 8.09
C ILE A 243 7.45 -2.20 7.18
N ILE A 244 7.44 -3.23 6.33
CA ILE A 244 8.54 -3.50 5.40
C ILE A 244 8.79 -2.29 4.52
N TYR A 245 7.74 -1.64 4.00
CA TYR A 245 7.85 -0.47 3.15
C TYR A 245 8.53 0.72 3.84
N TYR A 246 8.10 1.06 5.06
CA TYR A 246 8.72 2.13 5.86
C TYR A 246 10.16 1.81 6.26
N THR A 247 10.41 0.54 6.61
CA THR A 247 11.71 0.04 7.07
C THR A 247 12.75 0.08 5.95
N GLN A 248 12.38 -0.33 4.73
CA GLN A 248 13.27 -0.30 3.55
C GLN A 248 13.69 1.12 3.17
N ARG A 249 12.86 2.13 3.44
CA ARG A 249 13.15 3.55 3.18
C ARG A 249 13.85 4.26 4.33
N GLY A 250 13.98 3.59 5.48
CA GLY A 250 14.63 4.15 6.67
C GLY A 250 13.79 5.15 7.47
N HIS A 251 12.48 5.24 7.22
CA HIS A 251 11.58 6.17 7.91
C HIS A 251 11.02 5.57 9.22
N PHE A 252 11.90 5.22 10.16
CA PHE A 252 11.52 4.53 11.40
C PHE A 252 10.79 5.42 12.39
N GLU A 253 11.16 6.69 12.52
CA GLU A 253 10.51 7.63 13.46
C GLU A 253 9.05 7.86 13.12
N GLU A 254 8.76 8.03 11.84
CA GLU A 254 7.40 8.24 11.32
C GLU A 254 6.55 6.98 11.48
N LEU A 255 7.14 5.79 11.28
CA LEU A 255 6.45 4.52 11.54
C LEU A 255 6.10 4.35 13.02
N ILE A 256 7.01 4.71 13.92
CA ILE A 256 6.77 4.68 15.37
C ILE A 256 5.64 5.65 15.73
N GLN A 257 5.68 6.89 15.25
CA GLN A 257 4.63 7.89 15.49
C GLN A 257 3.26 7.44 14.93
N LEU A 258 3.25 6.82 13.75
CA LEU A 258 2.06 6.24 13.15
C LEU A 258 1.45 5.18 14.05
N LEU A 259 2.27 4.24 14.53
CA LEU A 259 1.80 3.16 15.40
C LEU A 259 1.35 3.71 16.76
N GLU A 260 2.11 4.62 17.38
CA GLU A 260 1.73 5.31 18.63
C GLU A 260 0.33 5.93 18.52
N ALA A 261 0.04 6.64 17.42
CA ALA A 261 -1.29 7.19 17.15
C ALA A 261 -2.33 6.09 16.87
N GLY A 262 -1.94 5.03 16.17
CA GLY A 262 -2.80 3.89 15.84
C GLY A 262 -3.24 3.09 17.07
N LEU A 263 -2.43 3.01 18.12
CA LEU A 263 -2.76 2.31 19.36
C LEU A 263 -3.99 2.92 20.08
N GLY A 264 -4.26 4.20 19.87
CA GLY A 264 -5.43 4.89 20.42
C GLY A 264 -6.76 4.59 19.71
N LEU A 265 -6.73 3.88 18.58
CA LEU A 265 -7.93 3.54 17.82
C LEU A 265 -8.68 2.35 18.44
N GLU A 266 -10.02 2.39 18.43
CA GLU A 266 -10.87 1.31 18.96
C GLU A 266 -10.60 -0.05 18.30
N ARG A 267 -10.20 -0.03 17.02
CA ARG A 267 -9.91 -1.24 16.24
C ARG A 267 -8.44 -1.70 16.33
N ALA A 268 -7.68 -1.23 17.31
CA ALA A 268 -6.30 -1.66 17.51
C ALA A 268 -6.24 -3.17 17.85
N HIS A 269 -5.34 -3.90 17.19
CA HIS A 269 -5.18 -5.34 17.35
C HIS A 269 -3.76 -5.70 17.83
N MET A 270 -3.56 -6.95 18.29
CA MET A 270 -2.31 -7.43 18.91
C MET A 270 -1.04 -7.20 18.06
N GLY A 271 -1.17 -7.29 16.74
CA GLY A 271 -0.09 -7.05 15.77
C GLY A 271 0.55 -5.68 15.96
N MET A 272 -0.26 -4.63 16.12
CA MET A 272 0.22 -3.26 16.29
C MET A 272 1.11 -3.10 17.53
N PHE A 273 0.70 -3.64 18.67
CA PHE A 273 1.48 -3.58 19.92
C PHE A 273 2.78 -4.38 19.83
N THR A 274 2.73 -5.52 19.13
CA THR A 274 3.88 -6.42 18.96
C THR A 274 4.93 -5.78 18.07
N GLU A 275 4.53 -5.25 16.91
CA GLU A 275 5.45 -4.61 15.97
C GLU A 275 6.01 -3.30 16.53
N LEU A 276 5.20 -2.53 17.26
CA LEU A 276 5.69 -1.34 17.95
C LEU A 276 6.76 -1.69 18.99
N ALA A 277 6.60 -2.78 19.75
CA ALA A 277 7.61 -3.25 20.69
C ALA A 277 8.93 -3.65 19.99
N ILE A 278 8.85 -4.28 18.81
CA ILE A 278 10.03 -4.63 18.01
C ILE A 278 10.75 -3.37 17.49
N LEU A 279 10.00 -2.32 17.15
CA LEU A 279 10.59 -1.05 16.73
C LEU A 279 11.23 -0.31 17.92
N TYR A 280 10.57 -0.29 19.08
CA TYR A 280 11.15 0.29 20.29
C TYR A 280 12.42 -0.42 20.73
N SER A 281 12.48 -1.76 20.62
CA SER A 281 13.68 -2.49 21.02
C SER A 281 14.92 -2.09 20.23
N LYS A 282 14.76 -1.71 18.95
CA LYS A 282 15.87 -1.32 18.08
C LYS A 282 16.19 0.17 18.10
N PHE A 283 15.17 1.03 18.19
CA PHE A 283 15.34 2.47 17.95
C PHE A 283 15.12 3.35 19.18
N LYS A 284 14.30 2.92 20.15
CA LYS A 284 13.98 3.71 21.36
C LYS A 284 13.85 2.80 22.60
N PRO A 285 14.97 2.30 23.14
CA PRO A 285 14.98 1.46 24.34
C PRO A 285 14.24 2.08 25.54
N ASP A 286 14.38 3.40 25.74
CA ASP A 286 13.81 4.10 26.89
C ASP A 286 12.28 3.96 26.98
N ARG A 287 11.59 3.93 25.83
CA ARG A 287 10.12 3.80 25.75
C ARG A 287 9.64 2.35 25.80
N MET A 288 10.52 1.39 25.56
CA MET A 288 10.17 -0.03 25.51
C MET A 288 9.57 -0.50 26.83
N ARG A 289 10.16 -0.06 27.95
CA ARG A 289 9.70 -0.42 29.28
C ARG A 289 8.26 0.03 29.56
N GLU A 290 7.98 1.30 29.33
CA GLU A 290 6.66 1.90 29.57
C GLU A 290 5.59 1.20 28.71
N HIS A 291 5.92 0.91 27.44
CA HIS A 291 5.04 0.19 26.53
C HIS A 291 4.70 -1.21 27.03
N LEU A 292 5.69 -1.97 27.50
CA LEU A 292 5.47 -3.31 28.02
C LEU A 292 4.70 -3.31 29.35
N GLU A 293 4.99 -2.38 30.26
CA GLU A 293 4.27 -2.27 31.53
C GLU A 293 2.77 -2.02 31.32
N LEU A 294 2.40 -1.23 30.30
CA LEU A 294 1.01 -0.93 29.96
C LEU A 294 0.32 -2.02 29.11
N PHE A 295 1.01 -2.61 28.14
CA PHE A 295 0.38 -3.39 27.07
C PHE A 295 0.80 -4.86 26.99
N TRP A 296 1.52 -5.41 27.98
CA TRP A 296 1.98 -6.81 27.96
C TRP A 296 0.89 -7.85 27.66
N SER A 297 -0.36 -7.63 28.07
CA SER A 297 -1.48 -8.55 27.85
C SER A 297 -1.97 -8.61 26.39
N ARG A 298 -1.64 -7.60 25.57
CA ARG A 298 -2.08 -7.46 24.17
C ARG A 298 -0.93 -7.63 23.17
N VAL A 299 0.17 -8.24 23.58
CA VAL A 299 1.39 -8.41 22.79
C VAL A 299 1.70 -9.89 22.61
N ASN A 300 2.29 -10.26 21.47
CA ASN A 300 2.85 -11.60 21.27
C ASN A 300 4.21 -11.71 21.98
N ILE A 301 4.19 -12.24 23.21
CA ILE A 301 5.37 -12.31 24.08
C ILE A 301 6.54 -13.10 23.43
N PRO A 302 6.36 -14.31 22.87
CA PRO A 302 7.46 -15.05 22.25
C PRO A 302 8.17 -14.32 21.10
N LYS A 303 7.44 -13.49 20.33
CA LYS A 303 8.04 -12.70 19.25
C LYS A 303 8.84 -11.53 19.81
N VAL A 304 8.31 -10.84 20.83
CA VAL A 304 9.00 -9.71 21.47
C VAL A 304 10.21 -10.16 22.29
N LEU A 305 10.16 -11.31 22.96
CA LEU A 305 11.32 -11.88 23.67
C LEU A 305 12.53 -12.03 22.75
N ARG A 306 12.34 -12.59 21.55
CA ARG A 306 13.41 -12.72 20.55
C ARG A 306 13.96 -11.36 20.12
N ALA A 307 13.10 -10.36 19.95
CA ALA A 307 13.53 -9.01 19.58
C ALA A 307 14.25 -8.28 20.72
N ALA A 308 13.82 -8.49 21.97
CA ALA A 308 14.46 -7.94 23.17
C ALA A 308 15.83 -8.58 23.43
N GLU A 309 15.96 -9.90 23.20
CA GLU A 309 17.23 -10.62 23.34
C GLU A 309 18.26 -10.14 22.32
N GLN A 310 17.83 -9.93 21.07
CA GLN A 310 18.66 -9.34 20.01
C GLN A 310 19.08 -7.90 20.30
N ALA A 311 18.25 -7.14 21.02
CA ALA A 311 18.52 -5.76 21.41
C ALA A 311 19.25 -5.64 22.76
N HIS A 312 19.51 -6.75 23.46
CA HIS A 312 20.15 -6.79 24.77
C HIS A 312 19.43 -5.95 25.85
N LEU A 313 18.10 -5.90 25.80
CA LEU A 313 17.28 -5.16 26.78
C LEU A 313 16.94 -6.06 27.98
N TRP A 314 17.91 -6.30 28.86
CA TRP A 314 17.80 -7.33 29.91
C TRP A 314 16.74 -7.00 30.97
N SER A 315 16.54 -5.73 31.32
CA SER A 315 15.51 -5.32 32.29
C SER A 315 14.10 -5.62 31.79
N GLU A 316 13.83 -5.33 30.53
CA GLU A 316 12.55 -5.52 29.86
C GLU A 316 12.32 -7.00 29.55
N LEU A 317 13.37 -7.70 29.16
CA LEU A 317 13.34 -9.14 28.87
C LEU A 317 13.02 -9.96 30.13
N VAL A 318 13.59 -9.60 31.28
CA VAL A 318 13.23 -10.21 32.57
C VAL A 318 11.78 -9.94 32.94
N PHE A 319 11.28 -8.72 32.71
CA PHE A 319 9.87 -8.39 32.93
C PHE A 319 8.95 -9.27 32.04
N LEU A 320 9.30 -9.47 30.77
CA LEU A 320 8.55 -10.35 29.87
C LEU A 320 8.56 -11.80 30.36
N TYR A 321 9.70 -12.33 30.81
CA TYR A 321 9.75 -13.68 31.36
C TYR A 321 8.93 -13.84 32.65
N ASP A 322 8.92 -12.84 33.53
CA ASP A 322 8.06 -12.84 34.73
C ASP A 322 6.57 -12.92 34.35
N LYS A 323 6.13 -12.13 33.37
CA LYS A 323 4.74 -12.15 32.88
C LYS A 323 4.38 -13.39 32.07
N TYR A 324 5.35 -13.99 31.41
CA TYR A 324 5.17 -15.24 30.65
C TYR A 324 5.30 -16.49 31.52
N GLU A 325 5.52 -16.32 32.84
CA GLU A 325 5.72 -17.38 33.82
C GLU A 325 6.94 -18.28 33.54
N GLU A 326 7.88 -17.79 32.71
CA GLU A 326 9.17 -18.43 32.48
C GLU A 326 10.21 -17.95 33.50
N TYR A 327 9.93 -18.20 34.78
CA TYR A 327 10.75 -17.75 35.91
C TYR A 327 12.19 -18.29 35.84
N ASP A 328 12.38 -19.49 35.31
CA ASP A 328 13.69 -20.12 35.14
C ASP A 328 14.61 -19.25 34.24
N ASN A 329 14.08 -18.78 33.12
CA ASN A 329 14.80 -17.93 32.16
C ASN A 329 15.01 -16.51 32.72
N ALA A 330 14.04 -15.98 33.48
CA ALA A 330 14.19 -14.71 34.17
C ALA A 330 15.39 -14.71 35.14
N ILE A 331 15.48 -15.72 36.00
CA ILE A 331 16.57 -15.86 36.98
C ILE A 331 17.92 -16.02 36.27
N LEU A 332 18.00 -16.90 35.26
CA LEU A 332 19.23 -17.09 34.49
C LEU A 332 19.72 -15.79 33.85
N THR A 333 18.80 -14.97 33.34
CA THR A 333 19.12 -13.67 32.75
C THR A 333 19.63 -12.69 33.81
N MET A 334 18.95 -12.59 34.96
CA MET A 334 19.40 -11.74 36.07
C MET A 334 20.79 -12.13 36.60
N MET A 335 21.13 -13.42 36.58
CA MET A 335 22.43 -13.91 37.00
C MET A 335 23.55 -13.61 36.00
N LYS A 336 23.26 -13.71 34.69
CA LYS A 336 24.23 -13.39 33.63
C LYS A 336 24.44 -11.89 33.47
N HIS A 337 23.40 -11.08 33.72
CA HIS A 337 23.41 -9.63 33.57
C HIS A 337 23.00 -8.91 34.87
N PRO A 338 23.85 -8.95 35.93
CA PRO A 338 23.51 -8.38 37.24
C PRO A 338 23.30 -6.88 37.25
N SER A 339 24.02 -6.14 36.40
CA SER A 339 24.06 -4.67 36.45
C SER A 339 22.72 -4.02 36.07
N GLU A 340 22.00 -4.63 35.14
CA GLU A 340 20.83 -4.02 34.49
C GLU A 340 19.51 -4.66 34.94
N ALA A 341 19.50 -6.00 35.10
CA ALA A 341 18.28 -6.75 35.33
C ALA A 341 18.04 -7.13 36.81
N TRP A 342 19.10 -7.20 37.62
CA TRP A 342 18.97 -7.66 39.00
C TRP A 342 18.34 -6.58 39.89
N ARG A 343 17.27 -6.97 40.60
CA ARG A 343 16.67 -6.18 41.69
C ARG A 343 16.40 -7.13 42.84
N GLU A 344 16.80 -6.74 44.04
CA GLU A 344 16.84 -7.64 45.20
C GLU A 344 15.48 -8.29 45.50
N ASN A 345 14.45 -7.48 45.73
CA ASN A 345 13.12 -7.98 46.06
C ASN A 345 12.52 -8.78 44.91
N HIS A 346 12.70 -8.31 43.67
CA HIS A 346 12.17 -8.98 42.49
C HIS A 346 12.82 -10.36 42.28
N PHE A 347 14.13 -10.49 42.50
CA PHE A 347 14.83 -11.77 42.43
C PHE A 347 14.31 -12.75 43.49
N LYS A 348 14.13 -12.27 44.74
CA LYS A 348 13.58 -13.07 45.86
C LYS A 348 12.16 -13.57 45.57
N ASP A 349 11.32 -12.77 44.92
CA ASP A 349 9.96 -13.18 44.58
C ASP A 349 9.95 -14.22 43.45
N ILE A 350 10.72 -14.00 42.39
CA ILE A 350 10.77 -14.89 41.21
C ILE A 350 11.34 -16.26 41.60
N ILE A 351 12.43 -16.30 42.37
CA ILE A 351 13.13 -17.57 42.67
C ILE A 351 12.23 -18.55 43.43
N THR A 352 11.25 -18.08 44.22
CA THR A 352 10.32 -18.99 44.93
C THR A 352 9.41 -19.78 44.00
N LYS A 353 9.10 -19.21 42.83
CA LYS A 353 8.17 -19.78 41.83
C LYS A 353 8.85 -20.75 40.87
N VAL A 354 10.18 -20.73 40.81
CA VAL A 354 10.97 -21.63 39.98
C VAL A 354 10.77 -23.08 40.42
N ALA A 355 10.60 -23.99 39.46
CA ALA A 355 10.44 -25.42 39.73
C ALA A 355 11.79 -26.13 39.84
N ASN A 356 12.80 -25.65 39.12
CA ASN A 356 14.11 -26.28 39.04
C ASN A 356 15.02 -25.91 40.23
N VAL A 357 15.18 -26.84 41.16
CA VAL A 357 16.00 -26.67 42.37
C VAL A 357 17.49 -26.45 42.06
N GLU A 358 18.01 -26.89 40.90
CA GLU A 358 19.40 -26.61 40.51
C GLU A 358 19.66 -25.10 40.31
N LEU A 359 18.64 -24.33 39.93
CA LEU A 359 18.76 -22.88 39.83
C LEU A 359 18.97 -22.23 41.21
N TYR A 360 18.49 -22.85 42.29
CA TYR A 360 18.69 -22.32 43.64
C TYR A 360 20.16 -22.38 44.02
N TYR A 361 20.84 -23.51 43.79
CA TYR A 361 22.27 -23.64 44.07
C TYR A 361 23.12 -22.72 43.19
N LYS A 362 22.73 -22.55 41.93
CA LYS A 362 23.36 -21.57 41.03
C LYS A 362 23.16 -20.13 41.54
N ALA A 363 21.97 -19.77 41.99
CA ALA A 363 21.67 -18.46 42.58
C ALA A 363 22.47 -18.24 43.87
N ILE A 364 22.56 -19.25 44.73
CA ILE A 364 23.38 -19.22 45.96
C ILE A 364 24.85 -18.97 45.62
N GLN A 365 25.41 -19.67 44.62
CA GLN A 365 26.78 -19.42 44.15
C GLN A 365 26.95 -17.96 43.68
N PHE A 366 25.98 -17.44 42.93
CA PHE A 366 26.01 -16.06 42.43
C PHE A 366 25.97 -15.04 43.58
N TYR A 367 25.06 -15.19 44.55
CA TYR A 367 25.01 -14.31 45.72
C TYR A 367 26.27 -14.45 46.59
N LEU A 368 26.79 -15.65 46.77
CA LEU A 368 28.03 -15.88 47.51
C LEU A 368 29.24 -15.19 46.84
N THR A 369 29.30 -15.18 45.50
CA THR A 369 30.42 -14.60 44.76
C THR A 369 30.33 -13.07 44.66
N TYR A 370 29.13 -12.52 44.44
CA TYR A 370 28.96 -11.10 44.13
C TYR A 370 28.32 -10.27 45.25
N LYS A 371 27.49 -10.86 46.12
CA LYS A 371 26.76 -10.14 47.19
C LYS A 371 26.63 -10.97 48.49
N PRO A 372 27.73 -11.23 49.22
CA PRO A 372 27.73 -12.10 50.39
C PRO A 372 26.78 -11.65 51.52
N LEU A 373 26.62 -10.34 51.72
CA LEU A 373 25.80 -9.78 52.81
C LEU A 373 24.30 -10.07 52.65
N LEU A 374 23.80 -10.14 51.40
CA LEU A 374 22.39 -10.36 51.09
C LEU A 374 22.03 -11.86 50.97
N LEU A 375 23.02 -12.74 51.12
CA LEU A 375 22.83 -14.18 50.97
C LEU A 375 21.89 -14.74 52.03
N ASN A 376 22.03 -14.32 53.29
CA ASN A 376 21.19 -14.82 54.38
C ASN A 376 19.69 -14.56 54.13
N ASP A 377 19.35 -13.39 53.58
CA ASP A 377 17.96 -13.06 53.26
C ASP A 377 17.41 -13.89 52.10
N LEU A 378 18.23 -14.15 51.08
CA LEU A 378 17.86 -15.06 50.00
C LEU A 378 17.62 -16.48 50.55
N MET A 379 18.52 -16.93 51.43
CA MET A 379 18.44 -18.25 52.03
C MET A 379 17.16 -18.42 52.85
N ASN A 380 16.73 -17.40 53.60
CA ASN A 380 15.47 -17.41 54.36
C ASN A 380 14.25 -17.70 53.49
N VAL A 381 14.20 -17.12 52.29
CA VAL A 381 13.09 -17.31 51.34
C VAL A 381 13.11 -18.72 50.74
N LEU A 382 14.29 -19.33 50.59
CA LEU A 382 14.46 -20.65 49.97
C LEU A 382 14.27 -21.83 50.93
N ILE A 383 14.16 -21.59 52.25
CA ILE A 383 14.11 -22.63 53.30
C ILE A 383 13.13 -23.77 52.99
N PRO A 384 11.85 -23.52 52.62
CA PRO A 384 10.86 -24.61 52.51
C PRO A 384 11.16 -25.63 51.42
N ARG A 385 11.99 -25.28 50.43
CA ARG A 385 12.25 -26.10 49.22
C ARG A 385 13.69 -26.53 49.06
N LEU A 386 14.59 -26.10 49.95
CA LEU A 386 16.02 -26.36 49.84
C LEU A 386 16.41 -27.64 50.59
N ASP A 387 17.30 -28.45 49.99
CA ASP A 387 17.94 -29.54 50.73
C ASP A 387 19.08 -28.99 51.59
N HIS A 388 18.81 -28.90 52.89
CA HIS A 388 19.76 -28.39 53.88
C HIS A 388 21.05 -29.20 53.94
N THR A 389 21.01 -30.49 53.63
CA THR A 389 22.18 -31.38 53.68
C THR A 389 23.17 -31.07 52.56
N ARG A 390 22.65 -30.91 51.35
CA ARG A 390 23.43 -30.49 50.18
C ARG A 390 23.99 -29.08 50.36
N THR A 391 23.19 -28.19 50.95
CA THR A 391 23.55 -26.80 51.20
C THR A 391 24.68 -26.69 52.23
N ALA A 392 24.59 -27.38 53.37
CA ALA A 392 25.64 -27.41 54.38
C ALA A 392 26.96 -27.91 53.78
N ASN A 393 26.92 -29.06 53.10
CA ASN A 393 28.09 -29.64 52.43
C ASN A 393 28.70 -28.70 51.36
N PHE A 394 27.87 -27.93 50.67
CA PHE A 394 28.33 -26.94 49.68
C PHE A 394 29.12 -25.82 50.36
N PHE A 395 28.61 -25.24 51.45
CA PHE A 395 29.31 -24.18 52.18
C PHE A 395 30.56 -24.70 52.92
N THR A 396 30.54 -25.94 53.45
CA THR A 396 31.73 -26.57 54.03
C THR A 396 32.84 -26.70 52.99
N LYS A 397 32.52 -27.15 51.78
CA LYS A 397 33.49 -27.30 50.69
C LYS A 397 34.05 -25.95 50.21
N GLN A 398 33.26 -24.88 50.26
CA GLN A 398 33.72 -23.55 49.87
C GLN A 398 34.40 -22.77 51.00
N GLY A 399 34.40 -23.27 52.24
CA GLY A 399 35.05 -22.60 53.37
C GLY A 399 34.37 -21.30 53.82
N HIS A 400 33.13 -21.05 53.38
CA HIS A 400 32.38 -19.82 53.69
C HIS A 400 31.22 -20.07 54.66
N ILE A 401 31.40 -21.04 55.57
CA ILE A 401 30.35 -21.53 56.45
C ILE A 401 29.95 -20.48 57.51
N ALA A 402 30.88 -19.59 57.93
CA ALA A 402 30.61 -18.53 58.90
C ALA A 402 29.56 -17.51 58.43
N LEU A 403 29.47 -17.25 57.11
CA LEU A 403 28.51 -16.30 56.54
C LEU A 403 27.06 -16.76 56.71
N VAL A 404 26.82 -18.07 56.77
CA VAL A 404 25.48 -18.67 56.85
C VAL A 404 25.09 -19.05 58.29
N LYS A 405 25.82 -18.58 59.30
CA LYS A 405 25.51 -18.83 60.73
C LYS A 405 24.04 -18.49 61.11
N PRO A 406 23.46 -17.33 60.71
CA PRO A 406 22.05 -17.02 61.01
C PRO A 406 21.08 -18.02 60.38
N TYR A 407 21.37 -18.46 59.16
CA TYR A 407 20.58 -19.46 58.45
C TYR A 407 20.67 -20.83 59.12
N LEU A 408 21.86 -21.29 59.52
CA LEU A 408 22.05 -22.58 60.17
C LEU A 408 21.30 -22.66 61.52
N ARG A 409 21.29 -21.58 62.31
CA ARG A 409 20.50 -21.51 63.55
C ARG A 409 19.00 -21.64 63.27
N PHE A 410 18.49 -20.91 62.29
CA PHE A 410 17.08 -20.97 61.94
C PHE A 410 16.66 -22.35 61.39
N VAL A 411 17.53 -23.02 60.63
CA VAL A 411 17.28 -24.39 60.15
C VAL A 411 17.33 -25.41 61.29
N GLN A 412 18.23 -25.24 62.26
CA GLN A 412 18.29 -26.09 63.46
C GLN A 412 16.99 -26.00 64.28
N ASP A 413 16.47 -24.78 64.48
CA ASP A 413 15.24 -24.54 65.23
C ASP A 413 13.99 -25.12 64.55
N ASN A 414 13.94 -25.13 63.20
CA ASN A 414 12.76 -25.56 62.44
C ASN A 414 12.82 -27.01 61.94
N ASN A 415 14.01 -27.58 61.70
CA ASN A 415 14.21 -28.91 61.15
C ASN A 415 15.08 -29.72 62.13
N ALA A 416 14.43 -30.22 63.18
CA ALA A 416 14.99 -30.64 64.47
C ALA A 416 16.12 -31.69 64.49
N ASN A 417 16.65 -32.19 63.36
CA ASN A 417 17.77 -33.13 63.40
C ASN A 417 18.55 -33.32 62.07
N ASN A 418 19.00 -32.27 61.40
CA ASN A 418 19.92 -32.46 60.27
C ASN A 418 21.38 -32.58 60.75
N LYS A 419 21.91 -33.81 60.69
CA LYS A 419 23.28 -34.15 61.12
C LYS A 419 24.35 -33.25 60.50
N SER A 420 24.25 -32.97 59.20
CA SER A 420 25.24 -32.14 58.49
C SER A 420 25.23 -30.67 58.92
N VAL A 421 24.05 -30.16 59.31
CA VAL A 421 23.88 -28.80 59.81
C VAL A 421 24.46 -28.69 61.22
N ASN A 422 24.17 -29.67 62.08
CA ASN A 422 24.70 -29.71 63.45
C ASN A 422 26.23 -29.89 63.47
N GLU A 423 26.79 -30.77 62.63
CA GLU A 423 28.24 -30.94 62.51
C GLU A 423 28.93 -29.67 61.99
N ALA A 424 28.35 -29.02 60.99
CA ALA A 424 28.86 -27.75 60.45
C ALA A 424 28.78 -26.61 61.48
N LEU A 425 27.67 -26.49 62.20
CA LEU A 425 27.46 -25.47 63.21
C LEU A 425 28.33 -25.69 64.45
N ASN A 426 28.48 -26.93 64.91
CA ASN A 426 29.34 -27.26 66.04
C ASN A 426 30.82 -27.05 65.71
N SER A 427 31.24 -27.35 64.47
CA SER A 427 32.60 -27.05 64.01
C SER A 427 32.87 -25.54 64.03
N LEU A 428 31.90 -24.72 63.58
CA LEU A 428 31.96 -23.27 63.68
C LEU A 428 32.03 -22.76 65.12
N LEU A 429 31.14 -23.24 65.99
CA LEU A 429 31.07 -22.79 67.38
C LEU A 429 32.35 -23.17 68.15
N MET A 430 32.98 -24.30 67.80
CA MET A 430 34.29 -24.68 68.32
C MET A 430 35.41 -23.76 67.81
N GLU A 431 35.38 -23.34 66.55
CA GLU A 431 36.35 -22.36 65.99
C GLU A 431 36.17 -20.94 66.57
N GLU A 432 34.94 -20.55 66.90
CA GLU A 432 34.60 -19.23 67.47
C GLU A 432 34.70 -19.17 69.00
N GLU A 433 35.10 -20.26 69.67
CA GLU A 433 35.20 -20.40 71.14
C GLU A 433 33.88 -20.06 71.89
N ASP A 434 32.73 -20.18 71.23
CA ASP A 434 31.43 -19.79 71.78
C ASP A 434 30.75 -20.98 72.48
N PHE A 435 31.27 -21.33 73.66
CA PHE A 435 30.85 -22.50 74.44
C PHE A 435 29.42 -22.41 75.03
N GLN A 436 28.76 -21.26 74.97
CA GLN A 436 27.42 -21.07 75.57
C GLN A 436 26.29 -21.67 74.71
N VAL A 437 26.54 -21.94 73.42
CA VAL A 437 25.51 -22.34 72.44
C VAL A 437 25.68 -23.79 71.97
N ILE A 438 26.70 -24.50 72.44
CA ILE A 438 26.97 -25.90 72.06
C ILE A 438 26.04 -26.83 72.84
N PHE A 439 24.93 -27.27 72.23
CA PHE A 439 24.07 -28.35 72.73
C PHE A 439 23.57 -29.26 71.61
#